data_AF-A0A6G0Q822-F1
#
_entry.id   AF-A0A6G0Q822-F1
#
_cell.length_a   1.000
_cell.length_b   1.000
_cell.length_c   1.000
_cell.angle_alpha   90.00
_cell.angle_beta   90.00
_cell.angle_gamma   90.00
#
_symmetry.space_group_name_H-M   'P 1'
#
loop_
_entity.id
_entity.type
_entity.pdbx_description
1 polymer ?
#
loop_
_entity_poly.entity_id
_entity_poly.type
_entity_poly.pdbx_seq_one_letter_code
_entity_poly.pdbx_strand_id
1 'polypeptide(L)' 'MESTSASGGTGTKKVKTGKRFKWSNDMIADLLRLRFTDSDVKHRLEAARTKTQTALAFQYFASVLSQSQGVVITREQV' A
#
# COMPACT_ATOMS: atom_id res chain seq x y z
N MET A 1 30.36 12.91 43.87
CA MET A 1 31.04 14.10 43.32
C MET A 1 31.48 13.74 41.91
N GLU A 2 31.25 14.65 40.96
CA GLU A 2 31.66 14.65 39.54
C GLU A 2 31.06 13.54 38.64
N SER A 3 30.05 13.84 37.80
CA SER A 3 30.13 14.37 36.40
C SER A 3 30.42 13.25 35.39
N THR A 4 29.83 13.14 34.19
CA THR A 4 29.41 14.18 33.24
C THR A 4 28.48 13.60 32.15
N SER A 5 27.57 14.44 31.67
CA SER A 5 27.16 14.68 30.27
C SER A 5 26.46 13.63 29.40
N ALA A 6 25.27 14.04 28.96
CA ALA A 6 24.54 13.59 27.78
C ALA A 6 25.33 13.75 26.47
N SER A 7 25.04 12.93 25.47
CA SER A 7 24.87 13.40 24.09
C SER A 7 24.23 12.31 23.23
N GLY A 8 23.30 12.74 22.38
CA GLY A 8 22.46 11.88 21.57
C GLY A 8 23.18 11.20 20.42
N GLY A 9 22.60 10.08 20.02
CA GLY A 9 22.91 9.39 18.77
C GLY A 9 21.61 8.81 18.21
N THR A 10 20.67 9.67 17.82
CA THR A 10 19.57 9.26 16.94
C THR A 10 20.18 8.93 15.58
N GLY A 11 20.65 7.70 15.45
CA GLY A 11 20.99 7.10 14.18
C GLY A 11 19.73 7.07 13.33
N THR A 12 19.52 8.13 12.54
CA THR A 12 18.60 8.13 11.42
C THR A 12 19.09 7.06 10.45
N LYS A 13 18.61 5.83 10.63
CA LYS A 13 18.73 4.79 9.62
C LYS A 13 18.12 5.38 8.36
N LYS A 14 18.96 5.81 7.42
CA LYS A 14 18.54 6.15 6.06
C LYS A 14 17.83 4.91 5.53
N VAL A 15 16.51 4.92 5.57
CA VAL A 15 15.69 4.00 4.81
C VAL A 15 16.16 4.20 3.38
N LYS A 16 16.85 3.20 2.82
CA LYS A 16 17.16 3.12 1.39
C LYS A 16 15.86 3.54 0.71
N THR A 17 15.87 4.69 0.03
CA THR A 17 14.70 5.16 -0.72
C THR A 17 14.46 4.09 -1.76
N GLY A 18 13.57 3.15 -1.41
CA GLY A 18 13.23 2.01 -2.22
C GLY A 18 12.80 2.56 -3.56
N LYS A 19 13.28 1.94 -4.64
CA LYS A 19 12.91 2.26 -6.01
C LYS A 19 11.39 2.46 -6.04
N ARG A 20 10.94 3.71 -6.22
CA ARG A 20 9.52 4.08 -6.14
C ARG A 20 8.77 3.23 -7.15
N PHE A 21 7.74 2.53 -6.69
CA PHE A 21 6.90 1.72 -7.56
C PHE A 21 6.35 2.61 -8.67
N LYS A 22 6.62 2.22 -9.93
CA LYS A 22 6.24 3.00 -11.10
C LYS A 22 5.10 2.27 -11.80
N TRP A 23 3.91 2.85 -11.73
CA TRP A 23 2.73 2.38 -12.45
C TRP A 23 2.94 2.55 -13.96
N SER A 24 2.65 1.51 -14.76
CA SER A 24 2.50 1.64 -16.21
C SER A 24 1.07 2.06 -16.55
N ASN A 25 0.85 2.61 -17.75
CA ASN A 25 -0.49 2.97 -18.20
C ASN A 25 -1.43 1.76 -18.23
N ASP A 26 -0.93 0.58 -18.61
CA ASP A 26 -1.72 -0.65 -18.64
C ASP A 26 -2.16 -1.07 -17.23
N MET A 27 -1.25 -0.97 -16.24
CA MET A 27 -1.59 -1.26 -14.85
C MET A 27 -2.62 -0.28 -14.29
N ILE A 28 -2.56 0.99 -14.69
CA ILE A 28 -3.56 2.01 -14.31
C ILE A 28 -4.91 1.69 -14.96
N ALA A 29 -4.92 1.27 -16.23
CA ALA A 29 -6.14 0.88 -16.93
C ALA A 29 -6.82 -0.32 -16.24
N ASP A 30 -6.05 -1.35 -15.88
CA ASP A 30 -6.58 -2.51 -15.17
C ASP A 30 -7.01 -2.19 -13.73
N LEU A 31 -6.30 -1.29 -13.04
CA LEU A 31 -6.72 -0.77 -11.73
C LEU A 31 -8.08 -0.09 -11.82
N LEU A 32 -8.27 0.81 -12.79
CA LEU A 32 -9.55 1.49 -13.01
C LEU A 32 -10.65 0.49 -13.40
N ARG A 33 -10.35 -0.44 -14.31
CA ARG A 33 -11.29 -1.48 -14.71
C ARG A 33 -11.77 -2.27 -13.50
N LEU A 34 -10.86 -2.83 -12.71
CA LEU A 34 -11.22 -3.61 -11.53
C LEU A 34 -11.98 -2.78 -10.48
N ARG A 35 -11.59 -1.51 -10.24
CA ARG A 35 -12.28 -0.67 -9.25
C ARG A 35 -13.75 -0.42 -9.57
N PHE A 36 -14.11 -0.35 -10.85
CA PHE A 36 -15.45 0.04 -11.29
C PHE A 36 -16.29 -1.10 -11.90
N THR A 37 -15.66 -2.12 -12.47
CA THR A 37 -16.36 -3.27 -13.09
C THR A 37 -16.38 -4.51 -12.22
N ASP A 38 -15.39 -4.69 -11.34
CA ASP A 38 -15.40 -5.84 -10.42
C ASP A 38 -16.38 -5.57 -9.28
N SER A 39 -17.49 -6.31 -9.29
CA SER A 39 -18.58 -6.13 -8.34
C SER A 39 -18.18 -6.52 -6.91
N ASP A 40 -17.24 -7.44 -6.74
CA ASP A 40 -16.79 -7.91 -5.43
C ASP A 40 -15.84 -6.90 -4.77
N VAL A 41 -14.87 -6.37 -5.54
CA VAL A 41 -14.01 -5.25 -5.12
C VAL A 41 -14.87 -4.04 -4.75
N LYS A 42 -15.83 -3.68 -5.61
CA LYS A 42 -16.75 -2.57 -5.33
C LYS A 42 -17.56 -2.82 -4.06
N HIS A 43 -18.20 -3.98 -3.93
CA HIS A 43 -19.03 -4.31 -2.77
C HIS A 43 -18.23 -4.28 -1.46
N ARG A 44 -16.99 -4.79 -1.44
CA ARG A 44 -16.11 -4.76 -0.25
C ARG A 44 -15.68 -3.36 0.14
N LEU A 45 -15.41 -2.50 -0.85
CA LEU A 45 -15.08 -1.09 -0.61
C LEU A 45 -16.26 -0.30 -0.07
N GLU A 46 -17.46 -0.50 -0.60
CA GLU A 46 -18.68 0.18 -0.12
C GLU A 46 -19.16 -0.37 1.23
N ALA A 47 -18.97 -1.67 1.49
CA ALA A 47 -19.34 -2.30 2.76
C ALA A 47 -18.34 -2.02 3.89
N ALA A 48 -17.17 -1.46 3.58
CA ALA A 48 -16.15 -1.15 4.57
C ALA A 48 -16.55 0.07 5.41
N ARG A 49 -16.96 -0.18 6.66
CA ARG A 49 -17.40 0.86 7.60
C ARG A 49 -16.31 1.30 8.58
N THR A 50 -15.27 0.48 8.75
CA THR A 50 -14.18 0.74 9.71
C THR A 50 -12.85 0.85 8.99
N LYS A 51 -11.89 1.56 9.60
CA LYS A 51 -10.52 1.71 9.07
C LYS A 51 -9.87 0.36 8.75
N THR A 52 -10.13 -0.65 9.57
CA THR A 52 -9.64 -2.03 9.37
C THR A 52 -10.34 -2.71 8.20
N GLN A 53 -11.66 -2.55 8.05
CA GLN A 53 -12.38 -3.11 6.90
C GLN A 53 -11.94 -2.45 5.59
N THR A 54 -11.74 -1.13 5.59
CA THR A 54 -11.21 -0.41 4.43
C THR A 54 -9.81 -0.90 4.09
N ALA A 55 -8.96 -1.11 5.11
CA ALA A 55 -7.64 -1.69 4.92
C ALA A 55 -7.67 -3.05 4.24
N LEU A 56 -8.55 -3.95 4.72
CA LEU A 56 -8.71 -5.29 4.17
C LEU A 56 -9.30 -5.26 2.76
N ALA A 57 -10.23 -4.34 2.47
CA ALA A 57 -10.79 -4.18 1.12
C ALA A 57 -9.71 -3.72 0.12
N PHE A 58 -8.87 -2.75 0.49
CA PHE A 58 -7.74 -2.33 -0.34
C PHE A 58 -6.66 -3.42 -0.46
N GLN A 59 -6.41 -4.20 0.58
CA GLN A 59 -5.48 -5.33 0.50
C GLN A 59 -5.99 -6.43 -0.43
N TYR A 60 -7.28 -6.73 -0.39
CA TYR A 60 -7.92 -7.64 -1.32
C TYR A 60 -7.82 -7.10 -2.76
N PHE A 61 -8.13 -5.82 -2.96
CA PHE A 61 -8.02 -5.18 -4.26
C PHE A 61 -6.58 -5.24 -4.83
N ALA A 62 -5.58 -4.95 -4.00
CA ALA A 62 -4.17 -5.09 -4.38
C ALA A 62 -3.81 -6.54 -4.76
N SER A 63 -4.37 -7.53 -4.06
CA SER A 63 -4.14 -8.95 -4.36
C SER A 63 -4.74 -9.37 -5.71
N VAL A 64 -5.94 -8.90 -6.04
CA VAL A 64 -6.59 -9.17 -7.34
C VAL A 64 -5.82 -8.50 -8.47
N LEU A 65 -5.40 -7.25 -8.27
CA LEU A 65 -4.60 -6.53 -9.25
C LEU A 65 -3.21 -7.17 -9.45
N SER A 66 -2.61 -7.66 -8.37
CA SER A 66 -1.35 -8.40 -8.42
C SER A 66 -1.46 -9.67 -9.26
N GLN A 67 -2.57 -10.41 -9.11
CA GLN A 67 -2.85 -11.61 -9.90
C GLN A 67 -3.12 -11.28 -11.37
N SER A 68 -3.83 -10.19 -11.68
CA SER A 68 -4.12 -9.82 -13.07
C SER A 68 -2.89 -9.34 -13.83
N GLN A 69 -1.97 -8.63 -13.15
CA GLN A 69 -0.77 -8.04 -13.76
C GLN A 69 0.47 -8.95 -13.68
N GLY A 70 0.45 -10.00 -12.85
CA GLY A 70 1.62 -10.85 -12.60
C GLY A 70 2.74 -10.15 -11.83
N VAL A 71 2.44 -9.03 -11.14
CA VAL A 71 3.40 -8.26 -10.34
C VAL A 71 2.95 -8.16 -8.89
N VAL A 72 3.87 -8.19 -7.94
CA VAL A 72 3.53 -8.06 -6.51
C VAL A 72 3.13 -6.62 -6.21
N ILE A 73 1.85 -6.40 -5.92
CA ILE A 73 1.30 -5.08 -5.55
C ILE A 73 0.80 -5.17 -4.12
N THR A 74 1.24 -4.24 -3.28
CA THR A 74 0.80 -4.15 -1.88
C THR A 74 -0.27 -3.08 -1.70
N ARG A 75 -1.00 -3.17 -0.58
CA ARG A 75 -2.04 -2.20 -0.23
C ARG A 75 -1.51 -0.76 -0.21
N GLU A 76 -0.27 -0.55 0.21
CA GLU A 76 0.34 0.77 0.33
C GLU A 76 0.65 1.42 -1.04
N GLN A 77 0.61 0.63 -2.12
CA GLN A 77 0.87 1.08 -3.48
C GLN A 77 -0.42 1.45 -4.23
N VAL A 78 -1.57 0.95 -3.78
CA VAL A 78 -2.92 1.15 -4.34
C VAL A 78 -3.62 2.29 -3.63
#